data_AF-A0A9X7P6U3-F1
#
_entry.id   AF-A0A9X7P6U3-F1
#
_cell.length_a   1.000
_cell.length_b   1.000
_cell.length_c   1.000
_cell.angle_alpha   90.00
_cell.angle_beta   90.00
_cell.angle_gamma   90.00
#
_symmetry.space_group_name_H-M   'P 1'
#
loop_
_entity.id
_entity.type
_entity.pdbx_description
1 polymer ?
#
loop_
_entity_poly.entity_id
_entity_poly.type
_entity_poly.pdbx_seq_one_letter_code
_entity_poly.pdbx_strand_id
1 'polypeptide(L)'
;MRGLARDERGFVSLFLVIFLPLLMFLIAGTAQYSRFITQVDADLEYAVAEAARAASCVVERSQAEGDPRIDPDRADQVFVSILAQNLGLDPVTMIPLAGSGMAAVPSYVLLVYNGDDTYAPAGKKYIFNSAGLTVQELEGSEFPMSFGVDSYDVVPGGMGARNTSLETPGVVAVVTGRAKGVMGSDAETSRWAAARIVVRK
;
A
#
# COMPACT_ATOMS: atom_id res chain seq x y z
N MET A 1 -17.48 -2.03 76.39
CA MET A 1 -16.72 -1.46 75.25
C MET A 1 -17.21 -2.15 73.98
N ARG A 2 -18.07 -1.49 73.20
CA ARG A 2 -18.65 -2.04 71.95
C ARG A 2 -17.73 -1.68 70.79
N GLY A 3 -17.04 -2.68 70.25
CA GLY A 3 -16.30 -2.54 69.00
C GLY A 3 -17.28 -2.45 67.83
N LEU A 4 -17.47 -1.26 67.27
CA LEU A 4 -17.95 -1.12 65.91
C LEU A 4 -16.76 -1.39 64.99
N ALA A 5 -16.61 -2.64 64.55
CA ALA A 5 -15.79 -2.94 63.39
C ALA A 5 -16.43 -2.26 62.18
N ARG A 6 -15.76 -1.25 61.63
CA ARG A 6 -16.14 -0.56 60.40
C ARG A 6 -16.11 -1.61 59.28
N ASP A 7 -17.26 -1.88 58.66
CA ASP A 7 -17.36 -2.90 57.60
C ASP A 7 -16.72 -2.37 56.31
N GLU A 8 -15.45 -2.73 56.09
CA GLU A 8 -14.65 -2.32 54.93
C GLU A 8 -15.06 -3.03 53.62
N ARG A 9 -15.92 -4.07 53.71
CA ARG A 9 -16.39 -4.83 52.54
C ARG A 9 -17.25 -3.98 51.60
N GLY A 10 -17.96 -2.98 52.14
CA GLY A 10 -18.77 -2.05 51.35
C GLY A 10 -17.93 -1.09 50.49
N PHE A 11 -16.73 -0.74 50.92
CA PHE A 11 -15.83 0.13 50.14
C PHE A 11 -15.20 -0.63 48.97
N VAL A 12 -14.80 -1.88 49.20
CA VAL A 12 -14.24 -2.75 48.15
C VAL A 12 -15.28 -3.06 47.07
N SER A 13 -16.54 -3.34 47.45
CA SER A 13 -17.61 -3.60 46.48
C SER A 13 -17.97 -2.34 45.68
N LEU A 14 -18.05 -1.17 46.31
CA LEU A 14 -18.28 0.11 45.63
C LEU A 14 -17.15 0.44 44.63
N PHE A 15 -15.90 0.25 45.06
CA PHE A 15 -14.74 0.45 44.21
C PHE A 15 -14.76 -0.49 43.01
N LEU A 16 -15.11 -1.77 43.21
CA LEU A 16 -15.18 -2.75 42.13
C LEU A 16 -16.31 -2.43 41.13
N VAL A 17 -17.46 -1.95 41.59
CA VAL A 17 -18.59 -1.54 40.73
C VAL A 17 -18.25 -0.34 39.85
N ILE A 18 -17.38 0.57 40.30
CA ILE A 18 -16.92 1.73 39.50
C ILE A 18 -15.72 1.34 38.62
N PHE A 19 -14.81 0.53 39.15
CA PHE A 19 -13.56 0.20 38.47
C PHE A 19 -13.76 -0.80 37.32
N LEU A 20 -14.70 -1.75 37.46
CA LEU A 20 -14.99 -2.75 36.44
C LEU A 20 -15.53 -2.15 35.12
N PRO A 21 -16.52 -1.24 35.11
CA PRO A 21 -16.95 -0.59 33.87
C PRO A 21 -15.85 0.32 33.29
N LEU A 22 -15.04 0.98 34.13
CA LEU A 22 -13.90 1.77 33.67
C LEU A 22 -12.86 0.89 32.95
N LEU A 23 -12.54 -0.27 33.52
CA LEU A 23 -11.63 -1.25 32.93
C LEU A 23 -12.19 -1.78 31.60
N MET A 24 -13.49 -2.09 31.54
CA MET A 24 -14.14 -2.52 30.29
C MET A 24 -14.09 -1.44 29.22
N PHE A 25 -14.29 -0.16 29.57
CA PHE A 25 -14.15 0.95 28.64
C PHE A 25 -12.72 1.07 28.09
N LEU A 26 -11.72 0.89 28.95
CA LEU A 26 -10.30 0.98 28.58
C LEU A 26 -9.88 -0.16 27.64
N ILE A 27 -10.36 -1.39 27.91
CA ILE A 27 -10.12 -2.54 27.04
C ILE A 27 -10.87 -2.39 25.70
N ALA A 28 -12.12 -1.93 25.72
CA ALA A 28 -12.90 -1.73 24.49
C ALA A 28 -12.28 -0.65 23.58
N GLY A 29 -11.82 0.46 24.15
CA GLY A 29 -11.16 1.54 23.39
C GLY A 29 -9.87 1.10 22.71
N THR A 30 -9.02 0.34 23.42
CA THR A 30 -7.75 -0.17 22.86
C THR A 30 -7.97 -1.23 21.78
N ALA A 31 -8.97 -2.09 21.93
CA ALA A 31 -9.31 -3.12 20.93
C ALA A 31 -9.85 -2.52 19.62
N GLN A 32 -10.64 -1.45 19.69
CA GLN A 32 -11.16 -0.76 18.50
C GLN A 32 -10.06 -0.04 17.72
N TYR A 33 -9.12 0.59 18.43
CA TYR A 33 -7.98 1.28 17.83
C TYR A 33 -7.11 0.35 16.98
N SER A 34 -6.74 -0.81 17.54
CA SER A 34 -5.92 -1.80 16.82
C SER A 34 -6.60 -2.31 15.55
N ARG A 35 -7.92 -2.53 15.58
CA ARG A 35 -8.67 -3.05 14.42
C ARG A 35 -8.72 -2.06 13.26
N PHE A 36 -8.86 -0.76 13.55
CA PHE A 36 -8.95 0.25 12.51
C PHE A 36 -7.64 0.37 11.73
N ILE A 37 -6.50 0.43 12.43
CA ILE A 37 -5.18 0.50 11.78
C ILE A 37 -4.93 -0.75 10.94
N THR A 38 -5.23 -1.94 11.48
CA THR A 38 -5.06 -3.19 10.73
C THR A 38 -5.94 -3.25 9.48
N GLN A 39 -7.15 -2.70 9.53
CA GLN A 39 -8.03 -2.68 8.36
C GLN A 39 -7.50 -1.75 7.27
N VAL A 40 -7.11 -0.51 7.59
CA VAL A 40 -6.56 0.42 6.58
C VAL A 40 -5.27 -0.12 5.97
N ASP A 41 -4.46 -0.79 6.77
CA ASP A 41 -3.23 -1.42 6.31
C ASP A 41 -3.48 -2.60 5.35
N ALA A 42 -4.49 -3.44 5.64
CA ALA A 42 -4.93 -4.50 4.74
C ALA A 42 -5.57 -3.96 3.46
N ASP A 43 -6.36 -2.88 3.56
CA ASP A 43 -6.96 -2.21 2.41
C ASP A 43 -5.87 -1.63 1.49
N LEU A 44 -4.81 -1.05 2.05
CA LEU A 44 -3.66 -0.58 1.28
C LEU A 44 -2.92 -1.73 0.60
N GLU A 45 -2.64 -2.82 1.31
CA GLU A 45 -1.98 -3.99 0.72
C GLU A 45 -2.77 -4.55 -0.47
N TYR A 46 -4.09 -4.72 -0.31
CA TYR A 46 -4.97 -5.17 -1.38
C TYR A 46 -5.00 -4.17 -2.55
N ALA A 47 -5.13 -2.87 -2.27
CA ALA A 47 -5.20 -1.84 -3.29
C ALA A 47 -3.94 -1.80 -4.17
N VAL A 48 -2.75 -1.90 -3.54
CA VAL A 48 -1.46 -1.90 -4.25
C VAL A 48 -1.30 -3.17 -5.09
N ALA A 49 -1.67 -4.32 -4.55
CA ALA A 49 -1.59 -5.59 -5.27
C ALA A 49 -2.49 -5.61 -6.51
N GLU A 50 -3.74 -5.16 -6.37
CA GLU A 50 -4.68 -5.14 -7.49
C GLU A 50 -4.30 -4.09 -8.55
N ALA A 51 -3.84 -2.91 -8.13
CA ALA A 51 -3.36 -1.88 -9.04
C ALA A 51 -2.13 -2.33 -9.83
N ALA A 52 -1.15 -2.96 -9.16
CA ALA A 52 0.03 -3.54 -9.82
C ALA A 52 -0.36 -4.64 -10.82
N ARG A 53 -1.30 -5.51 -10.43
CA ARG A 53 -1.80 -6.54 -11.34
C ARG A 53 -2.48 -5.94 -12.57
N ALA A 54 -3.37 -4.98 -12.39
CA ALA A 54 -4.06 -4.31 -13.48
C ALA A 54 -3.08 -3.62 -14.43
N ALA A 55 -2.08 -2.92 -13.88
CA ALA A 55 -1.01 -2.26 -14.65
C ALA A 55 -0.19 -3.27 -15.49
N SER A 56 0.09 -4.46 -14.96
CA SER A 56 0.81 -5.51 -15.70
C SER A 56 0.04 -6.10 -16.88
N CYS A 57 -1.29 -5.94 -16.91
CA CYS A 57 -2.15 -6.45 -17.99
C CYS A 57 -2.26 -5.48 -19.17
N VAL A 58 -1.65 -4.30 -19.09
CA VAL A 58 -1.71 -3.28 -20.13
C VAL A 58 -0.65 -3.56 -21.19
N VAL A 59 -0.94 -4.53 -22.05
CA VAL A 59 0.00 -4.97 -23.09
C VAL A 59 -0.25 -4.23 -24.39
N GLU A 60 0.82 -3.75 -25.03
CA GLU A 60 0.73 -3.20 -26.39
C GLU A 60 0.57 -4.34 -27.44
N ARG A 61 0.49 -4.00 -28.72
CA ARG A 61 0.30 -4.87 -29.90
C ARG A 61 1.16 -6.15 -29.95
N SER A 62 2.18 -6.28 -29.11
CA SER A 62 3.09 -7.43 -28.98
C SER A 62 2.42 -8.75 -28.54
N GLN A 63 1.13 -8.73 -28.17
CA GLN A 63 0.31 -9.95 -27.98
C GLN A 63 0.30 -10.86 -29.23
N ALA A 64 0.48 -10.30 -30.43
CA ALA A 64 0.44 -11.06 -31.69
C ALA A 64 1.73 -11.87 -31.96
N GLU A 65 2.86 -11.51 -31.34
CA GLU A 65 4.17 -12.17 -31.58
C GLU A 65 4.57 -13.15 -30.46
N GLY A 66 3.72 -13.33 -29.45
CA GLY A 66 4.00 -14.24 -28.33
C GLY A 66 4.97 -13.68 -27.28
N ASP A 67 5.32 -12.39 -27.37
CA ASP A 67 6.22 -11.68 -26.44
C ASP A 67 5.51 -10.44 -25.86
N PRO A 68 4.67 -10.60 -24.82
CA PRO A 68 3.84 -9.52 -24.31
C PRO A 68 4.68 -8.44 -23.62
N ARG A 69 4.68 -7.23 -24.18
CA ARG A 69 5.33 -6.04 -23.61
C ARG A 69 4.29 -5.07 -23.04
N ILE A 70 4.56 -4.54 -21.86
CA ILE A 70 3.66 -3.61 -21.15
C ILE A 70 3.86 -2.20 -21.72
N ASP A 71 2.78 -1.48 -22.02
CA ASP A 71 2.82 -0.05 -22.31
C ASP A 71 2.99 0.72 -20.99
N PRO A 72 4.15 1.35 -20.72
CA PRO A 72 4.40 1.94 -19.41
C PRO A 72 3.49 3.14 -19.12
N ASP A 73 3.17 3.96 -20.13
CA ASP A 73 2.40 5.19 -19.95
C ASP A 73 0.94 4.87 -19.67
N ARG A 74 0.39 3.84 -20.33
CA ARG A 74 -0.95 3.35 -20.00
C ARG A 74 -0.96 2.56 -18.68
N ALA A 75 0.11 1.85 -18.34
CA ALA A 75 0.21 1.13 -17.08
C ALA A 75 0.12 2.08 -15.87
N ASP A 76 0.77 3.25 -15.91
CA ASP A 76 0.64 4.28 -14.87
C ASP A 76 -0.80 4.80 -14.75
N GLN A 77 -1.46 5.13 -15.86
CA GLN A 77 -2.85 5.58 -15.85
C GLN A 77 -3.80 4.55 -15.23
N VAL A 78 -3.64 3.28 -15.62
CA VAL A 78 -4.44 2.19 -15.06
C VAL A 78 -4.12 2.00 -13.57
N PHE A 79 -2.84 2.03 -13.20
CA PHE A 79 -2.41 1.91 -11.80
C PHE A 79 -3.06 2.98 -10.93
N VAL A 80 -2.97 4.25 -11.32
CA VAL A 80 -3.56 5.39 -10.61
C VAL A 80 -5.08 5.24 -10.51
N SER A 81 -5.74 4.86 -11.60
CA SER A 81 -7.21 4.70 -11.61
C SER A 81 -7.69 3.64 -10.61
N ILE A 82 -7.03 2.48 -10.57
CA ILE A 82 -7.41 1.36 -9.69
C ILE A 82 -7.03 1.67 -8.23
N LEU A 83 -5.86 2.29 -8.01
CA LEU A 83 -5.42 2.71 -6.69
C LEU A 83 -6.40 3.74 -6.09
N ALA A 84 -6.80 4.74 -6.89
CA ALA A 84 -7.77 5.74 -6.47
C ALA A 84 -9.14 5.13 -6.15
N GLN A 85 -9.61 4.20 -6.99
CA GLN A 85 -10.88 3.51 -6.75
C GLN A 85 -10.86 2.70 -5.45
N ASN A 86 -9.79 1.95 -5.19
CA ASN A 86 -9.68 1.07 -4.02
C ASN A 86 -9.48 1.84 -2.71
N LEU A 87 -8.76 2.97 -2.74
CA LEU A 87 -8.49 3.79 -1.55
C LEU A 87 -9.51 4.93 -1.35
N GLY A 88 -10.48 5.08 -2.24
CA GLY A 88 -11.46 6.17 -2.21
C GLY A 88 -10.82 7.54 -2.42
N LEU A 89 -9.92 7.66 -3.39
CA LEU A 89 -9.26 8.90 -3.76
C LEU A 89 -9.91 9.47 -5.02
N ASP A 90 -9.71 10.77 -5.23
CA ASP A 90 -10.02 11.40 -6.50
C ASP A 90 -9.07 10.86 -7.60
N PRO A 91 -9.58 10.36 -8.73
CA PRO A 91 -8.76 9.69 -9.74
C PRO A 91 -7.82 10.61 -10.52
N VAL A 92 -7.97 11.94 -10.39
CA VAL A 92 -7.13 12.93 -11.09
C VAL A 92 -6.10 13.52 -10.13
N THR A 93 -6.52 13.86 -8.92
CA THR A 93 -5.71 14.59 -7.94
C THR A 93 -5.11 13.70 -6.85
N MET A 94 -5.58 12.46 -6.73
CA MET A 94 -5.22 11.52 -5.65
C MET A 94 -5.56 12.04 -4.24
N ILE A 95 -6.40 13.08 -4.16
CA ILE A 95 -6.87 13.64 -2.89
C ILE A 95 -7.89 12.66 -2.27
N PRO A 96 -7.74 12.29 -0.99
CA PRO A 96 -8.71 11.43 -0.32
C PRO A 96 -10.12 12.03 -0.32
N LEU A 97 -11.11 11.27 -0.80
CA LEU A 97 -12.52 11.69 -0.79
C LEU A 97 -13.12 11.58 0.61
N ALA A 98 -14.30 12.18 0.78
CA ALA A 98 -15.08 12.03 2.00
C ALA A 98 -15.42 10.54 2.21
N GLY A 99 -14.97 9.98 3.34
CA GLY A 99 -15.13 8.56 3.67
C GLY A 99 -13.91 7.68 3.38
N SER A 100 -12.85 8.20 2.75
CA SER A 100 -11.60 7.46 2.59
C SER A 100 -10.90 7.23 3.95
N GLY A 101 -10.33 6.03 4.10
CA GLY A 101 -9.45 5.68 5.22
C GLY A 101 -8.10 6.42 5.22
N MET A 102 -7.79 7.15 4.15
CA MET A 102 -6.55 7.92 4.02
C MET A 102 -6.70 9.34 4.57
N ALA A 103 -5.68 9.80 5.30
CA ALA A 103 -5.59 11.13 5.91
C ALA A 103 -4.95 12.17 4.99
N ALA A 104 -4.08 11.73 4.09
CA ALA A 104 -3.34 12.59 3.16
C ALA A 104 -3.22 11.92 1.78
N VAL A 105 -2.81 12.71 0.78
CA VAL A 105 -2.45 12.22 -0.55
C VAL A 105 -1.33 11.18 -0.41
N PRO A 106 -1.51 9.95 -0.94
CA PRO A 106 -0.45 8.95 -0.91
C PRO A 106 0.64 9.27 -1.95
N SER A 107 1.85 8.87 -1.64
CA SER A 107 2.98 8.84 -2.58
C SER A 107 3.09 7.44 -3.18
N TYR A 108 3.47 7.33 -4.44
CA TYR A 108 3.73 6.03 -5.06
C TYR A 108 4.97 6.03 -5.94
N VAL A 109 5.58 4.87 -6.06
CA VAL A 109 6.59 4.56 -7.05
C VAL A 109 6.09 3.35 -7.84
N LEU A 110 5.91 3.51 -9.15
CA LEU A 110 5.58 2.43 -10.08
C LEU A 110 6.74 2.24 -11.03
N LEU A 111 7.34 1.06 -11.04
CA LEU A 111 8.37 0.66 -11.97
C LEU A 111 7.76 -0.37 -12.94
N VAL A 112 7.76 -0.04 -14.22
CA VAL A 112 7.40 -0.94 -15.32
C VAL A 112 8.69 -1.40 -15.98
N TYR A 113 8.85 -2.70 -16.17
CA TYR A 113 10.04 -3.28 -16.77
C TYR A 113 9.68 -4.31 -17.82
N ASN A 114 10.17 -4.07 -19.04
CA ASN A 114 9.95 -4.87 -20.23
C ASN A 114 11.20 -5.64 -20.66
N GLY A 115 12.36 -5.41 -20.05
CA GLY A 115 13.60 -6.06 -20.45
C GLY A 115 14.30 -5.27 -21.55
N ASP A 116 14.00 -5.57 -22.81
CA ASP A 116 14.56 -4.87 -23.97
C ASP A 116 13.66 -3.75 -24.51
N ASP A 117 14.22 -2.91 -25.38
CA ASP A 117 13.56 -1.77 -26.04
C ASP A 117 13.06 -2.10 -27.47
N THR A 118 12.86 -3.38 -27.80
CA THR A 118 12.67 -3.79 -29.21
C THR A 118 11.32 -3.34 -29.77
N TYR A 119 10.27 -3.40 -28.94
CA TYR A 119 8.88 -3.15 -29.35
C TYR A 119 8.15 -2.16 -28.46
N ALA A 120 8.66 -1.89 -27.27
CA ALA A 120 8.15 -0.95 -26.28
C ALA A 120 9.32 -0.46 -25.42
N PRO A 121 9.21 0.70 -24.75
CA PRO A 121 10.24 1.20 -23.84
C PRO A 121 10.70 0.13 -22.87
N ALA A 122 12.02 -0.03 -22.73
CA ALA A 122 12.61 -1.09 -21.91
C ALA A 122 12.15 -1.06 -20.44
N GLY A 123 11.87 0.12 -19.92
CA GLY A 123 11.14 0.30 -18.68
C GLY A 123 11.00 1.77 -18.33
N LYS A 124 10.02 2.08 -17.48
CA LYS A 124 9.85 3.41 -16.91
C LYS A 124 9.54 3.33 -15.43
N LYS A 125 10.04 4.29 -14.68
CA LYS A 125 9.78 4.48 -13.26
C LYS A 125 9.04 5.80 -13.05
N TYR A 126 7.83 5.69 -12.54
CA TYR A 126 6.95 6.78 -12.18
C TYR A 126 7.04 7.01 -10.68
N ILE A 127 7.38 8.23 -10.27
CA ILE A 127 7.50 8.64 -8.87
C ILE A 127 6.51 9.77 -8.65
N PHE A 128 5.43 9.50 -7.92
CA PHE A 128 4.46 10.49 -7.53
C PHE A 128 4.60 10.81 -6.05
N ASN A 129 4.76 12.09 -5.75
CA ASN A 129 4.83 12.61 -4.40
C ASN A 129 4.12 13.98 -4.32
N SER A 130 4.21 14.65 -3.18
CA SER A 130 3.60 15.97 -2.98
C SER A 130 4.14 17.08 -3.91
N ALA A 131 5.27 16.86 -4.60
CA ALA A 131 5.83 17.79 -5.58
C ALA A 131 5.36 17.51 -7.02
N GLY A 132 4.68 16.39 -7.26
CA GLY A 132 4.16 15.99 -8.56
C GLY A 132 4.69 14.64 -9.06
N LEU A 133 4.47 14.37 -10.34
CA LEU A 133 4.91 13.15 -11.02
C LEU A 133 6.28 13.38 -11.67
N THR A 134 7.25 12.53 -11.34
CA THR A 134 8.56 12.44 -12.00
C THR A 134 8.64 11.11 -12.74
N VAL A 135 9.09 11.13 -14.00
CA VAL A 135 9.28 9.93 -14.81
C VAL A 135 10.76 9.74 -15.08
N GLN A 136 11.26 8.53 -14.86
CA GLN A 136 12.63 8.12 -15.18
C GLN A 136 12.58 6.95 -16.15
N GLU A 137 13.28 7.08 -17.28
CA GLU A 137 13.48 5.97 -18.20
C GLU A 137 14.48 4.97 -17.60
N LEU A 138 14.26 3.68 -17.85
CA LEU A 138 15.15 2.61 -17.43
C LEU A 138 15.89 2.06 -18.63
N GLU A 139 17.19 1.86 -18.45
CA GLU A 139 18.01 1.15 -19.42
C GLU A 139 17.56 -0.31 -19.50
N GLY A 140 17.43 -0.80 -20.73
CA GLY A 140 17.04 -2.18 -20.97
C GLY A 140 18.11 -3.18 -20.55
N SER A 141 17.68 -4.27 -19.93
CA SER A 141 18.51 -5.42 -19.60
C SER A 141 17.76 -6.72 -19.87
N GLU A 142 18.47 -7.83 -19.94
CA GLU A 142 17.81 -9.12 -20.15
C GLU A 142 17.06 -9.57 -18.89
N PHE A 143 16.14 -10.52 -19.07
CA PHE A 143 15.54 -11.22 -17.94
C PHE A 143 16.44 -12.39 -17.49
N PRO A 144 16.50 -12.71 -16.19
CA PRO A 144 15.81 -12.06 -15.08
C PRO A 144 16.52 -10.81 -14.55
N MET A 145 15.73 -9.82 -14.10
CA MET A 145 16.23 -8.60 -13.46
C MET A 145 15.75 -8.52 -12.01
N SER A 146 16.65 -8.11 -11.10
CA SER A 146 16.34 -7.96 -9.68
C SER A 146 16.09 -6.50 -9.30
N PHE A 147 15.13 -6.29 -8.40
CA PHE A 147 14.72 -4.97 -7.91
C PHE A 147 14.75 -4.97 -6.38
N GLY A 148 15.42 -3.97 -5.81
CA GLY A 148 15.35 -3.62 -4.40
C GLY A 148 14.14 -2.74 -4.16
N VAL A 149 13.39 -3.03 -3.10
CA VAL A 149 12.17 -2.33 -2.72
C VAL A 149 12.36 -1.76 -1.31
N ASP A 150 12.29 -0.44 -1.23
CA ASP A 150 12.29 0.34 0.00
C ASP A 150 10.93 1.03 0.19
N SER A 151 10.68 1.59 1.38
CA SER A 151 9.40 2.24 1.70
C SER A 151 9.06 3.44 0.81
N TYR A 152 10.02 3.99 0.07
CA TYR A 152 9.80 5.16 -0.79
C TYR A 152 10.42 5.00 -2.17
N ASP A 153 11.02 3.86 -2.47
CA ASP A 153 11.70 3.69 -3.74
C ASP A 153 11.79 2.25 -4.22
N VAL A 154 11.97 2.10 -5.53
CA VAL A 154 12.32 0.85 -6.19
C VAL A 154 13.61 1.05 -6.98
N VAL A 155 14.63 0.27 -6.64
CA VAL A 155 15.99 0.40 -7.19
C VAL A 155 16.32 -0.83 -8.04
N PRO A 156 16.61 -0.66 -9.34
CA PRO A 156 17.13 -1.74 -10.17
C PRO A 156 18.47 -2.26 -9.65
N GLY A 157 18.70 -3.57 -9.69
CA GLY A 157 19.96 -4.20 -9.25
C GLY A 157 19.93 -4.84 -7.86
N GLY A 158 18.76 -4.89 -7.20
CA GLY A 158 18.56 -5.70 -5.99
C GLY A 158 19.20 -5.14 -4.70
N MET A 159 19.46 -3.84 -4.64
CA MET A 159 19.88 -3.16 -3.42
C MET A 159 18.68 -2.46 -2.79
N GLY A 160 18.06 -3.09 -1.78
CA GLY A 160 16.94 -2.54 -1.00
C GLY A 160 16.62 -3.40 0.22
N ALA A 161 15.72 -2.93 1.08
CA ALA A 161 15.29 -3.67 2.27
C ALA A 161 14.58 -4.99 1.93
N ARG A 162 13.93 -5.06 0.76
CA ARG A 162 13.28 -6.24 0.21
C ARG A 162 13.72 -6.42 -1.23
N ASN A 163 13.85 -7.66 -1.69
CA ASN A 163 14.25 -7.95 -3.06
C ASN A 163 13.17 -8.75 -3.79
N THR A 164 12.94 -8.43 -5.05
CA THR A 164 12.08 -9.17 -5.96
C THR A 164 12.76 -9.32 -7.32
N SER A 165 12.44 -10.36 -8.07
CA SER A 165 13.01 -10.59 -9.40
C SER A 165 11.89 -10.78 -10.43
N LEU A 166 12.03 -10.11 -11.57
CA LEU A 166 11.15 -10.29 -12.72
C LEU A 166 11.85 -11.19 -13.73
N GLU A 167 11.20 -12.29 -14.10
CA GLU A 167 11.66 -13.24 -15.14
C GLU A 167 11.02 -12.93 -16.50
N THR A 168 9.96 -12.11 -16.49
CA THR A 168 9.15 -11.70 -17.63
C THR A 168 8.73 -10.25 -17.44
N PRO A 169 8.22 -9.57 -18.49
CA PRO A 169 7.70 -8.22 -18.37
C PRO A 169 6.71 -8.10 -17.20
N GLY A 170 6.88 -7.05 -16.42
CA GLY A 170 6.16 -6.88 -15.17
C GLY A 170 6.26 -5.49 -14.59
N VAL A 171 5.61 -5.32 -13.45
CA VAL A 171 5.61 -4.07 -12.69
C VAL A 171 5.95 -4.34 -11.23
N VAL A 172 6.62 -3.38 -10.62
CA VAL A 172 6.87 -3.33 -9.18
C VAL A 172 6.37 -1.98 -8.68
N ALA A 173 5.48 -1.99 -7.70
CA ALA A 173 4.89 -0.78 -7.16
C ALA A 173 5.11 -0.70 -5.64
N VAL A 174 5.34 0.51 -5.15
CA VAL A 174 5.35 0.87 -3.73
C VAL A 174 4.40 2.03 -3.54
N VAL A 175 3.53 1.95 -2.55
CA VAL A 175 2.66 3.06 -2.16
C VAL A 175 2.84 3.31 -0.68
N THR A 176 3.06 4.58 -0.36
CA THR A 176 3.19 5.05 1.01
C THR A 176 2.14 6.09 1.26
N GLY A 177 1.36 5.86 2.30
CA GLY A 177 0.24 6.71 2.63
C GLY A 177 0.04 6.81 4.13
N ARG A 178 -0.72 7.83 4.51
CA ARG A 178 -1.09 8.07 5.90
C ARG A 178 -2.52 7.63 6.13
N ALA A 179 -2.69 6.58 6.93
CA ALA A 179 -3.99 6.11 7.41
C ALA A 179 -4.55 7.10 8.45
N LYS A 180 -5.85 7.39 8.39
CA LYS A 180 -6.53 8.13 9.45
C LYS A 180 -6.43 7.33 10.75
N GLY A 181 -6.16 8.00 11.85
CA GLY A 181 -6.26 7.40 13.18
C GLY A 181 -7.66 7.51 13.76
N VAL A 182 -8.04 6.58 14.65
CA VAL A 182 -9.12 6.85 15.61
C VAL A 182 -8.51 7.69 16.74
N MET A 183 -9.06 8.89 16.98
CA MET A 183 -8.54 9.88 17.95
C MET A 183 -7.24 10.62 17.54
N GLY A 184 -7.02 10.83 16.24
CA GLY A 184 -6.02 11.80 15.74
C GLY A 184 -4.57 11.32 15.69
N SER A 185 -4.30 10.04 15.97
CA SER A 185 -3.00 9.41 15.73
C SER A 185 -2.98 8.76 14.35
N ASP A 186 -2.75 9.59 13.33
CA ASP A 186 -2.54 9.12 11.98
C ASP A 186 -1.27 8.25 11.90
N ALA A 187 -1.34 7.15 11.15
CA ALA A 187 -0.23 6.21 11.01
C ALA A 187 0.27 6.21 9.56
N GLU A 188 1.57 6.35 9.38
CA GLU A 188 2.19 6.16 8.06
C GLU A 188 2.42 4.67 7.82
N THR A 189 1.97 4.18 6.67
CA THR A 189 2.18 2.79 6.24
C THR A 189 2.63 2.77 4.78
N SER A 190 3.53 1.83 4.48
CA SER A 190 4.06 1.60 3.14
C SER A 190 3.82 0.16 2.74
N ARG A 191 3.24 -0.05 1.56
CA ARG A 191 2.98 -1.39 1.00
C ARG A 191 3.52 -1.46 -0.42
N TRP A 192 3.93 -2.66 -0.82
CA TRP A 192 4.51 -2.89 -2.12
C TRP A 192 3.92 -4.16 -2.72
N ALA A 193 3.90 -4.23 -4.05
CA ALA A 193 3.52 -5.41 -4.80
C ALA A 193 4.36 -5.52 -6.07
N ALA A 194 4.52 -6.75 -6.54
CA ALA A 194 5.11 -7.04 -7.83
C ALA A 194 4.16 -7.95 -8.62
N ALA A 195 3.93 -7.63 -9.89
CA ALA A 195 3.12 -8.42 -10.80
C ALA A 195 3.90 -8.64 -12.10
N ARG A 196 3.72 -9.81 -12.70
CA ARG A 196 4.40 -10.18 -13.95
C ARG A 196 3.45 -10.92 -14.87
N ILE A 197 3.68 -10.77 -16.17
CA ILE A 197 2.93 -11.51 -17.17
C ILE A 197 3.47 -12.95 -17.21
N VAL A 198 2.57 -13.92 -17.07
CA VAL A 198 2.90 -15.35 -17.18
C VAL A 198 2.27 -15.89 -18.44
N VAL A 199 3.09 -16.16 -19.46
CA VAL A 199 2.65 -16.84 -20.67
C VAL A 199 2.75 -18.34 -20.44
N ARG A 200 1.65 -19.08 -20.59
CA ARG A 200 1.71 -20.55 -20.63
C ARG A 200 2.38 -20.95 -21.94
N LYS A 201 3.55 -21.58 -21.85
CA LYS A 201 4.17 -22.31 -22.96
C LYS A 201 3.37 -23.56 -23.29
#